data_AF-A0A841PYF9-F1
#
_entry.id   AF-A0A841PYF9-F1
#
_cell.length_a   1.000
_cell.length_b   1.000
_cell.length_c   1.000
_cell.angle_alpha   90.00
_cell.angle_beta   90.00
_cell.angle_gamma   90.00
#
_symmetry.space_group_name_H-M   'P 1'
#
loop_
_entity.id
_entity.type
_entity.pdbx_description
1 polymer ?
#
loop_
_entity_poly.entity_id
_entity_poly.type
_entity_poly.pdbx_seq_one_letter_code
_entity_poly.pdbx_strand_id
1 'polypeptide(L)'
;MNPLIEKLIGVADLSDQVIATDILMAAKAEIRNYAVAITESASPEVRQSLTQQIEEVIHFHEQISNYMIEKGFYHPHDVPKQLDQDMHIAQTALNLGNN
;
A
#
# COMPACT_ATOMS: atom_id res chain seq x y z
N MET A 1 5.33 -10.13 21.91
CA MET A 1 6.62 -9.65 22.46
C MET A 1 6.28 -8.83 23.71
N ASN A 2 7.21 -8.07 24.31
CA ASN A 2 6.91 -7.24 25.49
C ASN A 2 6.20 -5.94 25.05
N PRO A 3 4.99 -5.62 25.56
CA PRO A 3 4.21 -4.43 25.17
C PRO A 3 4.97 -3.10 25.33
N LEU A 4 5.91 -3.05 26.27
CA LEU A 4 6.73 -1.87 26.52
C LEU A 4 7.74 -1.61 25.39
N ILE A 5 8.29 -2.66 24.79
CA ILE A 5 9.22 -2.55 23.65
C ILE A 5 8.44 -2.11 22.42
N GLU A 6 7.27 -2.71 22.18
CA GLU A 6 6.38 -2.41 21.06
C GLU A 6 6.00 -0.91 21.00
N LYS A 7 5.70 -0.29 22.16
CA LYS A 7 5.39 1.14 22.27
C LYS A 7 6.60 2.04 22.03
N LEU A 8 7.81 1.60 22.39
CA LEU A 8 9.06 2.37 22.24
C LEU A 8 9.58 2.42 20.79
N ILE A 9 9.32 1.37 20.00
CA ILE A 9 9.72 1.30 18.59
C ILE A 9 8.65 1.84 17.62
N GLY A 10 7.49 2.26 18.14
CA GLY A 10 6.35 2.70 17.32
C GLY A 10 5.69 1.57 16.51
N VAL A 11 6.00 0.30 16.84
CA VAL A 11 5.50 -0.90 16.13
C VAL A 11 4.31 -1.53 16.86
N ALA A 12 3.99 -1.11 18.09
CA ALA A 12 2.84 -1.63 18.86
C ALA A 12 1.49 -1.55 18.15
N ASP A 13 1.31 -0.59 17.25
CA ASP A 13 0.00 -0.30 16.63
C ASP A 13 -0.01 -0.46 15.10
N LEU A 14 1.04 -1.03 14.49
CA LEU A 14 1.02 -1.32 13.05
C LEU A 14 0.22 -2.60 12.80
N SER A 15 -1.09 -2.45 12.65
CA SER A 15 -1.96 -3.55 12.25
C SER A 15 -1.62 -4.06 10.85
N ASP A 16 -1.92 -5.34 10.58
CA ASP A 16 -1.78 -5.93 9.24
C ASP A 16 -2.48 -5.08 8.17
N GLN A 17 -3.58 -4.42 8.53
CA GLN A 17 -4.30 -3.52 7.65
C GLN A 17 -3.48 -2.28 7.29
N VAL A 18 -2.79 -1.65 8.25
CA VAL A 18 -1.95 -0.48 8.00
C VAL A 18 -0.76 -0.87 7.11
N ILE A 19 -0.11 -2.00 7.40
CA ILE A 19 1.01 -2.51 6.61
C ILE A 19 0.55 -2.82 5.18
N ALA A 20 -0.56 -3.55 5.01
CA ALA A 20 -1.08 -3.89 3.70
C ALA A 20 -1.52 -2.64 2.91
N THR A 21 -2.07 -1.62 3.59
CA THR A 21 -2.44 -0.35 2.96
C THR A 21 -1.20 0.37 2.42
N ASP A 22 -0.12 0.44 3.20
CA ASP A 22 1.13 1.06 2.74
C ASP A 22 1.73 0.33 1.54
N ILE A 23 1.77 -1.02 1.59
CA ILE A 23 2.23 -1.85 0.47
C ILE A 23 1.37 -1.62 -0.79
N LEU A 24 0.03 -1.59 -0.66
CA LEU A 24 -0.87 -1.35 -1.78
C LEU A 24 -0.65 0.06 -2.38
N MET A 25 -0.45 1.08 -1.55
CA MET A 25 -0.14 2.44 -2.00
C MET A 25 1.21 2.51 -2.71
N ALA A 26 2.23 1.83 -2.18
CA ALA A 26 3.56 1.74 -2.79
C ALA A 26 3.48 1.08 -4.18
N ALA A 27 2.80 -0.06 -4.32
CA ALA A 27 2.63 -0.72 -5.62
C ALA A 27 1.95 0.19 -6.65
N LYS A 28 0.90 0.95 -6.25
CA LYS A 28 0.24 1.93 -7.13
C LYS A 28 1.15 3.10 -7.52
N ALA A 29 2.03 3.53 -6.62
CA ALA A 29 3.03 4.55 -6.92
C ALA A 29 4.11 4.02 -7.87
N GLU A 30 4.62 2.81 -7.63
CA GLU A 30 5.59 2.14 -8.49
C GLU A 30 5.08 1.97 -9.91
N ILE A 31 3.84 1.50 -10.11
CA ILE A 31 3.24 1.38 -11.46
C ILE A 31 3.27 2.72 -12.20
N ARG A 32 2.88 3.82 -11.54
CA ARG A 32 2.93 5.16 -12.14
C ARG A 32 4.37 5.60 -12.46
N ASN A 33 5.29 5.37 -11.53
CA ASN A 33 6.69 5.75 -11.70
C ASN A 33 7.36 4.95 -12.83
N TYR A 34 7.08 3.66 -12.94
CA TYR A 34 7.55 2.83 -14.04
C TYR A 34 6.99 3.28 -15.37
N ALA A 35 5.70 3.61 -15.45
CA ALA A 35 5.10 4.12 -16.69
C ALA A 35 5.82 5.37 -17.19
N VAL A 36 6.13 6.32 -16.30
CA VAL A 36 6.93 7.51 -16.61
C VAL A 36 8.36 7.13 -17.03
N ALA A 37 9.03 6.25 -16.29
CA ALA A 37 10.40 5.85 -16.59
C ALA A 37 10.53 5.13 -17.96
N ILE A 38 9.54 4.31 -18.33
CA ILE A 38 9.49 3.62 -19.63
C ILE A 38 9.39 4.63 -20.78
N THR A 39 8.57 5.68 -20.64
CA THR A 39 8.39 6.69 -21.69
C THR A 39 9.60 7.60 -21.83
N GLU A 40 10.33 7.87 -20.75
CA GLU A 40 11.50 8.75 -20.74
C GLU A 40 12.83 8.01 -21.02
N SER A 41 12.84 6.68 -21.03
CA SER A 41 14.06 5.91 -21.27
C SER A 41 14.54 6.01 -22.73
N ALA A 42 15.79 6.42 -22.94
CA ALA A 42 16.42 6.46 -24.26
C ALA A 42 16.96 5.10 -24.72
N SER A 43 17.41 4.24 -23.80
CA SER A 43 17.98 2.92 -24.12
C SER A 43 16.87 1.87 -24.31
N PRO A 44 16.86 1.13 -25.43
CA PRO A 44 15.95 0.00 -25.64
C PRO A 44 16.05 -1.06 -24.54
N GLU A 45 17.26 -1.36 -24.09
CA GLU A 45 17.54 -2.37 -23.07
C GLU A 45 16.97 -1.94 -21.71
N VAL A 46 17.17 -0.67 -21.33
CA VAL A 46 16.58 -0.12 -20.09
C VAL A 46 15.06 -0.11 -20.18
N ARG A 47 14.50 0.28 -21.32
CA ARG A 47 13.04 0.27 -21.54
C ARG A 47 12.46 -1.14 -21.38
N GLN A 48 13.14 -2.16 -21.91
CA GLN A 48 12.72 -3.55 -21.79
C GLN A 48 12.72 -4.01 -20.33
N SER A 49 13.79 -3.75 -19.58
CA SER A 49 13.86 -4.10 -18.15
C SER A 49 12.77 -3.43 -17.32
N LEU A 50 12.52 -2.13 -17.55
CA LEU A 50 11.46 -1.41 -16.84
C LEU A 50 10.06 -1.94 -17.22
N THR A 51 9.87 -2.37 -18.46
CA THR A 51 8.61 -2.99 -18.93
C THR A 51 8.37 -4.33 -18.23
N GLN A 52 9.41 -5.14 -18.02
CA GLN A 52 9.28 -6.39 -17.25
C GLN A 52 8.94 -6.11 -15.78
N GLN A 53 9.61 -5.12 -15.18
CA GLN A 53 9.37 -4.75 -13.78
C GLN A 53 7.95 -4.20 -13.55
N ILE A 54 7.41 -3.37 -14.45
CA ILE A 54 6.02 -2.90 -14.30
C ILE A 54 5.00 -4.05 -14.40
N GLU A 55 5.24 -5.04 -15.26
CA GLU A 55 4.39 -6.24 -15.35
C GLU A 55 4.39 -7.03 -14.03
N GLU A 56 5.57 -7.20 -13.42
CA GLU A 56 5.71 -7.83 -12.09
C GLU A 56 4.96 -7.06 -11.00
N VAL A 57 5.08 -5.72 -10.98
CA VAL A 57 4.39 -4.89 -9.99
C VAL A 57 2.87 -4.88 -10.21
N ILE A 58 2.38 -4.94 -11.45
CA ILE A 58 0.94 -5.08 -11.74
C ILE A 58 0.41 -6.38 -11.14
N HIS A 59 1.13 -7.49 -11.31
CA HIS A 59 0.75 -8.77 -10.73
C HIS A 59 0.80 -8.74 -9.19
N PHE A 60 1.84 -8.11 -8.62
CA PHE A 60 1.94 -7.92 -7.18
C PHE A 60 0.80 -7.06 -6.61
N HIS A 61 0.44 -5.97 -7.30
CA HIS A 61 -0.70 -5.12 -6.96
C HIS A 61 -2.02 -5.93 -6.90
N GLU A 62 -2.24 -6.83 -7.85
CA GLU A 62 -3.40 -7.73 -7.83
C GLU A 62 -3.39 -8.63 -6.59
N GLN A 63 -2.26 -9.27 -6.29
CA GLN A 63 -2.14 -10.16 -5.12
C GLN A 63 -2.45 -9.43 -3.80
N ILE A 64 -1.82 -8.26 -3.57
CA ILE A 64 -2.06 -7.50 -2.33
C ILE A 64 -3.48 -6.93 -2.28
N SER A 65 -4.05 -6.49 -3.42
CA SER A 65 -5.44 -6.03 -3.49
C SER A 65 -6.40 -7.14 -3.10
N ASN A 66 -6.22 -8.35 -3.64
CA ASN A 66 -7.05 -9.51 -3.33
C ASN A 66 -6.92 -9.90 -1.85
N TYR A 67 -5.71 -9.95 -1.32
CA TYR A 67 -5.48 -10.18 0.11
C TYR A 67 -6.25 -9.16 0.98
N MET A 68 -6.17 -7.88 0.67
CA MET A 68 -6.87 -6.84 1.43
C MET A 68 -8.40 -6.95 1.29
N ILE A 69 -8.92 -7.33 0.13
CA ILE A 69 -10.36 -7.57 -0.08
C ILE A 69 -10.83 -8.75 0.76
N GLU A 70 -10.12 -9.88 0.73
CA GLU A 70 -10.43 -11.09 1.50
C GLU A 70 -10.41 -10.84 3.01
N LYS A 71 -9.51 -9.98 3.49
CA LYS A 71 -9.43 -9.57 4.90
C LYS A 71 -10.43 -8.50 5.30
N GLY A 72 -11.16 -7.92 4.35
CA GLY A 72 -12.06 -6.78 4.60
C GLY A 72 -11.32 -5.47 4.89
N PHE A 73 -10.05 -5.36 4.48
CA PHE A 73 -9.23 -4.17 4.59
C PHE A 73 -9.43 -3.21 3.41
N TYR A 74 -9.93 -3.72 2.27
CA TYR A 74 -10.15 -2.94 1.06
C TYR A 74 -11.50 -3.28 0.40
N HIS A 75 -12.24 -2.26 -0.01
CA HIS A 75 -13.59 -2.32 -0.55
C HIS A 75 -13.69 -1.57 -1.90
N PRO A 76 -13.04 -2.06 -2.97
CA PRO A 76 -12.94 -1.35 -4.25
C PRO A 76 -14.29 -1.13 -4.96
N HIS A 77 -15.30 -1.95 -4.65
CA HIS A 77 -16.63 -1.88 -5.24
C HIS A 77 -17.68 -1.20 -4.33
N ASP A 78 -17.30 -0.81 -3.11
CA ASP A 78 -18.18 -0.15 -2.13
C ASP A 78 -17.46 1.07 -1.56
N VAL A 79 -17.46 2.15 -2.35
CA VAL A 79 -16.79 3.41 -2.02
C VAL A 79 -17.32 4.03 -0.71
N PRO A 80 -18.64 4.05 -0.42
CA PRO A 80 -19.14 4.53 0.86
C PRO A 80 -18.57 3.76 2.05
N LYS A 81 -18.50 2.43 1.97
CA LYS A 81 -17.89 1.61 3.02
C LYS A 81 -16.40 1.83 3.16
N GLN A 82 -15.67 1.93 2.05
CA GLN A 82 -14.23 2.26 2.07
C GLN A 82 -14.00 3.61 2.77
N LEU A 83 -14.79 4.63 2.45
CA LEU A 83 -14.67 5.96 3.03
C LEU A 83 -14.91 5.96 4.55
N ASP A 84 -15.94 5.25 5.02
CA ASP A 84 -16.23 5.12 6.46
C ASP A 84 -15.05 4.49 7.22
N GLN A 85 -14.48 3.42 6.67
CA GLN A 85 -13.31 2.75 7.20
C GLN A 85 -12.07 3.66 7.21
N ASP A 86 -11.83 4.39 6.12
CA ASP A 86 -10.71 5.34 6.02
C ASP A 86 -10.84 6.47 7.05
N MET A 87 -12.05 6.99 7.26
CA MET A 87 -12.33 8.01 8.28
C MET A 87 -12.08 7.50 9.70
N HIS A 88 -12.47 6.26 9.99
CA HIS A 88 -12.19 5.64 11.28
C HIS A 88 -10.67 5.51 11.52
N ILE A 89 -9.92 5.02 10.53
CA ILE A 89 -8.45 4.89 10.61
C ILE A 89 -7.79 6.26 10.82
N ALA A 90 -8.21 7.28 10.06
CA ALA A 90 -7.69 8.63 10.21
C ALA A 90 -7.93 9.19 11.63
N GLN A 91 -9.12 8.96 12.19
CA GLN A 91 -9.43 9.38 13.56
C GLN A 91 -8.58 8.62 14.59
N THR A 92 -8.37 7.31 14.41
CA THR A 92 -7.47 6.53 15.27
C THR A 92 -6.05 7.10 15.22
N ALA A 93 -5.51 7.41 14.03
CA ALA A 93 -4.18 7.98 13.87
C ALA A 93 -4.04 9.35 14.55
N LEU A 94 -5.04 10.23 14.43
CA LEU A 94 -5.06 11.53 15.13
C LEU A 94 -5.05 11.35 16.66
N ASN A 95 -5.77 10.35 17.17
CA ASN A 95 -5.82 10.09 18.61
C ASN A 95 -4.48 9.54 19.13
N LEU A 96 -3.75 8.75 18.33
CA LEU A 96 -2.41 8.27 18.69
C LEU A 96 -1.38 9.41 18.77
N GLY A 97 -1.45 10.39 17.85
CA GLY A 97 -0.51 11.52 17.84
C GLY A 97 -0.75 12.57 18.94
N ASN A 98 -1.90 12.53 19.61
CA ASN A 98 -2.28 13.48 20.67
C ASN A 98 -2.06 12.96 22.10
N ASN A 99 -1.52 11.74 22.27
CA ASN A 99 -1.18 11.12 23.55
C ASN A 99 0.33 10.94 23.71
#